data_AF-A0A800L7D5-F1
#
_entry.id   AF-A0A800L7D5-F1
#
_cell.length_a   1.000
_cell.length_b   1.000
_cell.length_c   1.000
_cell.angle_alpha   90.00
_cell.angle_beta   90.00
_cell.angle_gamma   90.00
#
_symmetry.space_group_name_H-M   'P 1'
#
loop_
_entity.id
_entity.type
_entity.pdbx_description
1 polymer ?
#
loop_
_entity_poly.entity_id
_entity_poly.type
_entity_poly.pdbx_seq_one_letter_code
_entity_poly.pdbx_strand_id
1 'polypeptide(L)'
;TFKMLATLAEVPISVVPGLFWWATNLARYLNTRPVIERLNHREILEVLMHRTLSLEPSFFYSGPYRFFGALYTRIPGVELSQSETYFNQALSANPDYLGNAVHMAEFYHQKAGNREQFHTMLTDVIEADFSANPDVIAENLFYQDRARWLLSKESSLFE
;
A
#
# COMPACT_ATOMS: atom_id res chain seq x y z
N THR A 1 -13.76 19.88 -12.04
CA THR A 1 -13.47 18.67 -11.24
C THR A 1 -14.23 17.46 -11.76
N PHE A 2 -15.57 17.46 -11.77
CA PHE A 2 -16.39 16.31 -12.24
C PHE A 2 -15.99 15.74 -13.61
N LYS A 3 -15.90 16.58 -14.66
CA LYS A 3 -15.54 16.13 -16.02
C LYS A 3 -14.18 15.41 -16.07
N MET A 4 -13.21 15.86 -15.27
CA MET A 4 -11.89 15.24 -15.19
C MET A 4 -11.98 13.85 -14.55
N LEU A 5 -12.67 13.73 -13.41
CA LEU A 5 -12.84 12.45 -12.71
C LEU A 5 -13.59 11.42 -13.57
N ALA A 6 -14.64 11.85 -14.28
CA ALA A 6 -15.36 11.00 -15.22
C ALA A 6 -14.45 10.49 -16.34
N THR A 7 -13.61 11.36 -16.94
CA THR A 7 -12.64 10.93 -17.96
C THR A 7 -11.60 9.97 -17.40
N LEU A 8 -11.09 10.21 -16.18
CA LEU A 8 -10.14 9.31 -15.52
C LEU A 8 -10.72 7.92 -15.26
N ALA A 9 -12.04 7.80 -15.04
CA ALA A 9 -12.71 6.52 -14.85
C ALA A 9 -12.82 5.69 -16.15
N GLU A 10 -12.60 6.29 -17.32
CA GLU A 10 -12.81 5.64 -18.62
C GLU A 10 -11.50 5.39 -19.40
N VAL A 11 -10.35 5.83 -18.90
CA VAL A 11 -9.05 5.70 -19.61
C VAL A 11 -8.68 4.24 -19.91
N PRO A 12 -7.97 3.94 -21.01
CA PRO A 12 -7.63 2.56 -21.40
C PRO A 12 -6.50 1.95 -20.56
N ILE A 13 -6.34 0.62 -20.66
CA ILE A 13 -5.31 -0.17 -19.95
C ILE A 13 -3.88 0.34 -20.18
N SER A 14 -3.59 0.89 -21.36
CA SER A 14 -2.26 1.42 -21.68
C SER A 14 -1.81 2.57 -20.78
N VAL A 15 -2.72 3.20 -20.04
CA VAL A 15 -2.43 4.33 -19.13
C VAL A 15 -2.21 3.86 -17.68
N VAL A 16 -2.50 2.59 -17.36
CA VAL A 16 -2.40 2.01 -16.00
C VAL A 16 -1.10 2.37 -15.28
N PRO A 17 0.11 2.21 -15.88
CA PRO A 17 1.35 2.58 -15.20
C PRO A 17 1.40 4.06 -14.77
N GLY A 18 0.90 4.95 -15.64
CA GLY A 18 0.86 6.39 -15.37
C GLY A 18 -0.10 6.74 -14.24
N LEU A 19 -1.31 6.16 -14.22
CA LEU A 19 -2.28 6.37 -13.14
C LEU A 19 -1.72 5.87 -11.81
N PHE A 20 -1.18 4.64 -11.82
CA PHE A 20 -0.66 3.98 -10.63
C PHE A 20 0.46 4.79 -9.98
N TRP A 21 1.50 5.11 -10.75
CA TRP A 21 2.67 5.79 -10.20
C TRP A 21 2.39 7.24 -9.85
N TRP A 22 1.53 7.93 -10.60
CA TRP A 22 1.11 9.28 -10.23
C TRP A 22 0.37 9.29 -8.89
N ALA A 23 -0.63 8.43 -8.71
CA ALA A 23 -1.40 8.38 -7.48
C ALA A 23 -0.53 7.93 -6.29
N THR A 24 0.33 6.93 -6.49
CA THR A 24 1.25 6.43 -5.46
C THR A 24 2.20 7.53 -4.97
N ASN A 25 2.79 8.29 -5.90
CA ASN A 25 3.69 9.39 -5.54
C ASN A 25 2.94 10.54 -4.86
N LEU A 26 1.75 10.89 -5.33
CA LEU A 26 0.91 11.90 -4.69
C LEU A 26 0.51 11.47 -3.26
N ALA A 27 0.06 10.23 -3.06
CA ALA A 27 -0.29 9.71 -1.74
C ALA A 27 0.91 9.73 -0.78
N ARG A 28 2.11 9.32 -1.24
CA ARG A 28 3.34 9.40 -0.44
C ARG A 28 3.67 10.84 -0.03
N TYR A 29 3.55 11.79 -0.94
CA TYR A 29 3.72 13.21 -0.63
C TYR A 29 2.72 13.67 0.45
N LEU A 30 1.43 13.34 0.27
CA LEU A 30 0.34 13.72 1.17
C LEU A 30 0.43 13.09 2.57
N ASN A 31 1.18 11.99 2.74
CA ASN A 31 1.43 11.39 4.05
C ASN A 31 2.12 12.37 5.01
N THR A 32 2.90 13.31 4.49
CA THR A 32 3.60 14.35 5.28
C THR A 32 2.81 15.65 5.43
N ARG A 33 1.61 15.74 4.84
CA ARG A 33 0.78 16.95 4.81
C ARG A 33 -0.29 16.94 5.90
N PRO A 34 -0.94 18.07 6.19
CA PRO A 34 -2.11 18.12 7.07
C PRO A 34 -3.24 17.21 6.58
N VAL A 35 -4.09 16.76 7.50
CA VAL A 35 -5.20 15.83 7.19
C VAL A 35 -6.19 16.42 6.17
N ILE A 36 -6.42 17.73 6.20
CA ILE A 36 -7.34 18.40 5.27
C ILE A 36 -6.84 18.28 3.81
N GLU A 37 -5.52 18.35 3.59
CA GLU A 37 -4.96 18.17 2.24
C GLU A 37 -5.16 16.73 1.75
N ARG A 38 -5.01 15.72 2.61
CA ARG A 38 -5.31 14.33 2.26
C ARG A 38 -6.78 14.16 1.86
N LEU A 39 -7.69 14.73 2.64
CA LEU A 39 -9.14 14.67 2.36
C LEU A 39 -9.48 15.33 1.01
N ASN A 40 -8.88 16.48 0.70
CA ASN A 40 -9.10 17.18 -0.56
C ASN A 40 -8.65 16.38 -1.80
N HIS A 41 -7.72 15.45 -1.64
CA HIS A 41 -7.22 14.60 -2.73
C HIS A 41 -7.75 13.16 -2.70
N ARG A 42 -8.57 12.80 -1.70
CA ARG A 42 -9.09 11.45 -1.52
C ARG A 42 -9.81 10.95 -2.77
N GLU A 43 -10.76 11.74 -3.26
CA GLU A 43 -11.63 11.35 -4.39
C GLU A 43 -10.82 11.04 -5.66
N ILE A 44 -9.86 11.89 -6.02
CA ILE A 44 -9.03 11.66 -7.22
C ILE A 44 -8.14 10.43 -7.06
N LEU A 45 -7.57 10.20 -5.87
CA LEU A 45 -6.76 9.00 -5.60
C LEU A 45 -7.59 7.72 -5.69
N GLU A 46 -8.79 7.71 -5.10
CA GLU A 46 -9.72 6.58 -5.15
C GLU A 46 -10.17 6.30 -6.60
N VAL A 47 -10.55 7.32 -7.38
CA VAL A 47 -10.93 7.14 -8.80
C VAL A 47 -9.79 6.53 -9.61
N LEU A 48 -8.58 7.05 -9.48
CA LEU A 48 -7.42 6.54 -10.20
C LEU A 48 -7.10 5.09 -9.83
N MET A 49 -7.12 4.74 -8.54
CA MET A 49 -6.80 3.39 -8.12
C MET A 49 -7.92 2.39 -8.36
N HIS A 50 -9.19 2.79 -8.26
CA HIS A 50 -10.29 1.93 -8.69
C HIS A 50 -10.25 1.68 -10.20
N ARG A 51 -9.85 2.68 -11.00
CA ARG A 51 -9.63 2.46 -12.43
C ARG A 51 -8.47 1.52 -12.69
N THR A 52 -7.35 1.70 -11.99
CA THR A 52 -6.18 0.82 -12.09
C THR A 52 -6.55 -0.63 -11.71
N LEU A 53 -7.29 -0.81 -10.61
CA LEU A 53 -7.75 -2.10 -10.14
C LEU A 53 -8.76 -2.76 -11.08
N SER A 54 -9.65 -1.99 -11.73
CA SER A 54 -10.61 -2.55 -12.70
C SER A 54 -9.97 -2.96 -14.03
N LEU A 55 -8.84 -2.35 -14.40
CA LEU A 55 -8.11 -2.68 -15.63
C LEU A 55 -7.06 -3.77 -15.42
N GLU A 56 -6.30 -3.69 -14.33
CA GLU A 56 -5.18 -4.58 -14.06
C GLU A 56 -4.98 -4.77 -12.54
N PRO A 57 -5.77 -5.63 -11.88
CA PRO A 57 -5.72 -5.83 -10.43
C PRO A 57 -4.35 -6.31 -9.91
N SER A 58 -3.61 -7.03 -10.75
CA SER A 58 -2.28 -7.58 -10.43
C SER A 58 -1.14 -6.58 -10.67
N PHE A 59 -1.42 -5.38 -11.19
CA PHE A 59 -0.40 -4.41 -11.57
C PHE A 59 0.59 -4.16 -10.42
N PHE A 60 1.89 -4.25 -10.73
CA PHE A 60 2.99 -4.06 -9.77
C PHE A 60 2.79 -4.87 -8.46
N TYR A 61 2.56 -6.17 -8.63
CA TYR A 61 2.40 -7.16 -7.56
C TYR A 61 1.25 -6.81 -6.61
N SER A 62 0.04 -6.64 -7.19
CA SER A 62 -1.16 -6.18 -6.47
C SER A 62 -0.99 -4.80 -5.83
N GLY A 63 -0.25 -3.91 -6.51
CA GLY A 63 -0.02 -2.53 -6.10
C GLY A 63 -1.30 -1.75 -5.78
N PRO A 64 -2.38 -1.83 -6.59
CA PRO A 64 -3.62 -1.11 -6.30
C PRO A 64 -4.26 -1.53 -4.97
N TYR A 65 -4.24 -2.82 -4.64
CA TYR A 65 -4.72 -3.33 -3.35
C TYR A 65 -3.85 -2.80 -2.21
N ARG A 66 -2.52 -2.93 -2.32
CA ARG A 66 -1.56 -2.39 -1.34
C ARG A 66 -1.72 -0.88 -1.13
N PHE A 67 -2.01 -0.14 -2.19
CA PHE A 67 -2.28 1.29 -2.13
C PHE A 67 -3.52 1.62 -1.29
N PHE A 68 -4.65 0.94 -1.54
CA PHE A 68 -5.88 1.17 -0.78
C PHE A 68 -5.71 0.80 0.69
N GLY A 69 -5.02 -0.30 0.98
CA GLY A 69 -4.60 -0.66 2.33
C GLY A 69 -3.91 0.51 3.02
N ALA A 70 -2.84 1.05 2.42
CA ALA A 70 -2.13 2.18 3.01
C ALA A 70 -2.97 3.47 3.11
N LEU A 71 -3.73 3.83 2.06
CA LEU A 71 -4.54 5.05 2.02
C LEU A 71 -5.57 5.07 3.15
N TYR A 72 -6.30 3.98 3.33
CA TYR A 72 -7.44 3.93 4.26
C TYR A 72 -7.03 3.92 5.74
N THR A 73 -5.77 3.66 6.07
CA THR A 73 -5.24 3.89 7.43
C THR A 73 -5.10 5.38 7.79
N ARG A 74 -5.09 6.27 6.79
CA ARG A 74 -4.73 7.70 6.94
C ARG A 74 -5.87 8.67 6.63
N ILE A 75 -7.03 8.17 6.24
CA ILE A 75 -8.23 8.96 5.92
C ILE A 75 -9.23 8.85 7.08
N PRO A 76 -9.55 9.94 7.78
CA PRO A 76 -10.59 9.95 8.81
C PRO A 76 -11.96 9.51 8.26
N GLY A 77 -12.73 8.79 9.08
CA GLY A 77 -14.08 8.33 8.73
C GLY A 77 -14.12 7.11 7.80
N VAL A 78 -12.96 6.49 7.51
CA VAL A 78 -12.90 5.17 6.88
C VAL A 78 -12.62 4.13 7.95
N GLU A 79 -13.43 3.07 7.97
CA GLU A 79 -13.24 1.95 8.89
C GLU A 79 -11.92 1.23 8.59
N LEU A 80 -11.13 0.98 9.64
CA LEU A 80 -9.80 0.39 9.52
C LEU A 80 -9.83 -1.03 8.93
N SER A 81 -10.95 -1.75 9.09
CA SER A 81 -11.18 -3.07 8.48
C SER A 81 -11.17 -3.05 6.95
N GLN A 82 -11.47 -1.90 6.32
CA GLN A 82 -11.33 -1.77 4.87
C GLN A 82 -9.85 -1.86 4.46
N SER A 83 -8.95 -1.19 5.19
CA SER A 83 -7.51 -1.28 4.96
C SER A 83 -7.03 -2.73 5.04
N GLU A 84 -7.45 -3.45 6.09
CA GLU A 84 -7.11 -4.87 6.27
C GLU A 84 -7.55 -5.72 5.09
N THR A 85 -8.79 -5.54 4.62
CA THR A 85 -9.34 -6.28 3.49
C THR A 85 -8.47 -6.11 2.24
N TYR A 86 -8.05 -4.88 1.94
CA TYR A 86 -7.19 -4.58 0.79
C TYR A 86 -5.78 -5.17 0.94
N PHE A 87 -5.17 -5.10 2.14
CA PHE A 87 -3.87 -5.72 2.35
C PHE A 87 -3.93 -7.25 2.24
N ASN A 88 -4.97 -7.89 2.77
CA ASN A 88 -5.18 -9.33 2.65
C ASN A 88 -5.33 -9.77 1.19
N GLN A 89 -6.01 -8.96 0.35
CA GLN A 89 -6.09 -9.19 -1.09
C GLN A 89 -4.71 -9.09 -1.76
N ALA A 90 -3.89 -8.09 -1.39
CA ALA A 90 -2.55 -7.95 -1.94
C ALA A 90 -1.63 -9.12 -1.57
N LEU A 91 -1.63 -9.52 -0.30
CA LEU A 91 -0.87 -10.66 0.21
C LEU A 91 -1.26 -11.97 -0.45
N SER A 92 -2.57 -12.23 -0.57
CA SER A 92 -3.07 -13.48 -1.16
C SER A 92 -2.75 -13.60 -2.64
N ALA A 93 -2.76 -12.47 -3.37
CA ALA A 93 -2.53 -12.45 -4.81
C ALA A 93 -1.05 -12.45 -5.20
N ASN A 94 -0.17 -11.84 -4.38
CA ASN A 94 1.26 -11.76 -4.62
C ASN A 94 2.05 -11.95 -3.31
N PRO A 95 2.09 -13.17 -2.76
CA PRO A 95 2.76 -13.46 -1.49
C PRO A 95 4.29 -13.30 -1.57
N ASP A 96 4.88 -13.58 -2.74
CA ASP A 96 6.33 -13.51 -2.95
C ASP A 96 6.86 -12.07 -3.00
N TYR A 97 5.97 -11.07 -3.11
CA TYR A 97 6.36 -9.66 -3.07
C TYR A 97 6.24 -9.13 -1.63
N LEU A 98 7.36 -9.13 -0.90
CA LEU A 98 7.43 -8.81 0.53
C LEU A 98 6.94 -7.40 0.87
N GLY A 99 6.91 -6.50 -0.12
CA GLY A 99 6.35 -5.17 0.05
C GLY A 99 4.89 -5.16 0.49
N ASN A 100 4.12 -6.21 0.17
CA ASN A 100 2.74 -6.37 0.66
C ASN A 100 2.69 -6.53 2.18
N ALA A 101 3.49 -7.45 2.73
CA ALA A 101 3.59 -7.69 4.17
C ALA A 101 4.15 -6.48 4.90
N VAL A 102 5.26 -5.91 4.41
CA VAL A 102 5.88 -4.73 5.05
C VAL A 102 4.92 -3.54 5.11
N HIS A 103 4.15 -3.27 4.05
CA HIS A 103 3.16 -2.18 4.11
C HIS A 103 2.00 -2.50 5.05
N MET A 104 1.53 -3.75 5.13
CA MET A 104 0.48 -4.12 6.09
C MET A 104 0.96 -3.94 7.54
N ALA A 105 2.17 -4.38 7.85
CA ALA A 105 2.79 -4.13 9.16
C ALA A 105 2.89 -2.62 9.43
N GLU A 106 3.57 -1.88 8.54
CA GLU A 106 3.86 -0.46 8.71
C GLU A 106 2.60 0.41 8.82
N PHE A 107 1.59 0.19 7.97
CA PHE A 107 0.43 1.07 7.90
C PHE A 107 -0.75 0.55 8.71
N TYR A 108 -1.10 -0.74 8.57
CA TYR A 108 -2.30 -1.29 9.22
C TYR A 108 -2.01 -1.71 10.66
N HIS A 109 -1.07 -2.62 10.91
CA HIS A 109 -0.82 -3.12 12.26
C HIS A 109 -0.34 -2.03 13.22
N GLN A 110 0.50 -1.11 12.73
CA GLN A 110 0.88 0.07 13.50
C GLN A 110 -0.35 0.92 13.88
N LYS A 111 -1.22 1.22 12.91
CA LYS A 111 -2.42 2.05 13.15
C LYS A 111 -3.45 1.35 14.05
N ALA A 112 -3.55 0.03 13.97
CA ALA A 112 -4.43 -0.80 14.79
C ALA A 112 -3.90 -1.02 16.21
N GLY A 113 -2.63 -0.72 16.49
CA GLY A 113 -2.00 -1.05 17.78
C GLY A 113 -1.63 -2.53 17.91
N ASN A 114 -1.60 -3.28 16.81
CA ASN A 114 -1.34 -4.72 16.78
C ASN A 114 0.16 -5.01 16.81
N ARG A 115 0.81 -4.68 17.93
CA ARG A 115 2.26 -4.76 18.09
C ARG A 115 2.84 -6.15 17.85
N GLU A 116 2.17 -7.19 18.36
CA GLU A 116 2.62 -8.58 18.17
C GLU A 116 2.59 -8.97 16.69
N GLN A 117 1.49 -8.66 15.98
CA GLN A 117 1.37 -8.99 14.56
C GLN A 117 2.32 -8.15 13.70
N PHE A 118 2.58 -6.89 14.07
CA PHE A 118 3.63 -6.08 13.46
C PHE A 118 5.01 -6.77 13.59
N HIS A 119 5.37 -7.21 14.79
CA HIS A 119 6.66 -7.85 15.04
C HIS A 119 6.79 -9.15 14.25
N THR A 120 5.83 -10.06 14.40
CA THR A 120 5.85 -11.37 13.73
C THR A 120 5.95 -11.21 12.21
N MET A 121 5.10 -10.38 11.62
CA MET A 121 5.07 -10.19 10.16
C MET A 121 6.40 -9.63 9.62
N LEU A 122 7.05 -8.72 10.34
CA LEU A 122 8.34 -8.15 9.91
C LEU A 122 9.51 -9.12 10.12
N THR A 123 9.47 -9.95 11.16
CA THR A 123 10.45 -11.03 11.35
C THR A 123 10.32 -12.06 10.23
N ASP A 124 9.10 -12.48 9.88
CA ASP A 124 8.86 -13.38 8.75
C ASP A 124 9.41 -12.83 7.43
N VAL A 125 9.25 -11.52 7.18
CA VAL A 125 9.84 -10.83 6.01
C VAL A 125 11.36 -10.91 6.01
N ILE A 126 12.01 -10.76 7.17
CA ILE A 126 13.49 -10.82 7.28
C ILE A 126 14.01 -12.23 7.04
N GLU A 127 13.25 -13.24 7.44
CA GLU A 127 13.61 -14.66 7.31
C GLU A 127 13.21 -15.26 5.95
N ALA A 128 12.30 -14.60 5.22
CA ALA A 128 11.80 -15.09 3.94
C ALA A 128 12.92 -15.30 2.91
N ASP A 129 12.95 -16.49 2.32
CA ASP A 129 13.71 -16.79 1.12
C ASP A 129 12.85 -16.53 -0.12
N PHE A 130 13.24 -15.54 -0.91
CA PHE A 130 12.60 -15.14 -2.16
C PHE A 130 13.52 -15.29 -3.36
N SER A 131 14.59 -16.07 -3.22
CA SER A 131 15.53 -16.36 -4.32
C SER A 131 14.85 -17.12 -5.47
N ALA A 132 13.70 -17.76 -5.21
CA ALA A 132 12.91 -18.49 -6.19
C ALA A 132 12.19 -17.59 -7.22
N ASN A 133 12.01 -16.29 -6.94
CA ASN A 133 11.40 -15.34 -7.88
C ASN A 133 12.38 -14.19 -8.23
N PRO A 134 13.19 -14.36 -9.29
CA PRO A 134 14.21 -13.38 -9.68
C PRO A 134 13.67 -11.99 -9.99
N ASP A 135 12.42 -11.88 -10.44
CA ASP A 135 11.82 -10.63 -10.91
C ASP A 135 11.52 -9.63 -9.77
N VAL A 136 11.55 -10.08 -8.52
CA VAL A 136 11.27 -9.25 -7.31
C VAL A 136 12.43 -9.22 -6.32
N ILE A 137 13.58 -9.82 -6.63
CA ILE A 137 14.69 -9.92 -5.66
C ILE A 137 15.14 -8.53 -5.19
N ALA A 138 15.26 -7.57 -6.10
CA ALA A 138 15.72 -6.22 -5.76
C ALA A 138 14.75 -5.52 -4.81
N GLU A 139 13.45 -5.57 -5.10
CA GLU A 139 12.40 -5.01 -4.27
C GLU A 139 12.33 -5.72 -2.91
N ASN A 140 12.44 -7.04 -2.88
CA ASN A 140 12.38 -7.81 -1.65
C ASN A 140 13.58 -7.57 -0.73
N LEU A 141 14.80 -7.43 -1.28
CA LEU A 141 15.97 -6.99 -0.51
C LEU A 141 15.73 -5.62 0.14
N PHE A 142 15.16 -4.68 -0.62
CA PHE A 142 14.77 -3.38 -0.07
C PHE A 142 13.75 -3.51 1.07
N TYR A 143 12.76 -4.39 0.93
CA TYR A 143 11.74 -4.58 1.97
C TYR A 143 12.25 -5.34 3.20
N GLN A 144 13.24 -6.23 3.06
CA GLN A 144 13.94 -6.79 4.22
C GLN A 144 14.67 -5.71 5.02
N ASP A 145 15.36 -4.79 4.34
CA ASP A 145 16.02 -3.67 5.01
C ASP A 145 15.00 -2.73 5.66
N ARG A 146 13.87 -2.48 5.00
CA ARG A 146 12.75 -1.72 5.58
C ARG A 146 12.20 -2.41 6.83
N ALA A 147 12.03 -3.73 6.82
CA ALA A 147 11.55 -4.51 7.96
C ALA A 147 12.51 -4.43 9.16
N ARG A 148 13.82 -4.60 8.93
CA ARG A 148 14.86 -4.41 9.97
C ARG A 148 14.79 -3.01 10.58
N TRP A 149 14.63 -1.99 9.73
CA TRP A 149 14.51 -0.61 10.19
C TRP A 149 13.23 -0.40 11.02
N LEU A 150 12.08 -0.92 10.58
CA LEU A 150 10.81 -0.81 11.31
C LEU A 150 10.87 -1.49 12.68
N LEU A 151 11.43 -2.71 12.78
CA LEU A 151 11.65 -3.39 14.06
C LEU A 151 12.58 -2.59 14.98
N SER A 152 13.61 -1.94 14.45
CA SER A 152 14.49 -1.06 15.25
C SER A 152 13.77 0.16 15.83
N LYS A 153 12.58 0.50 15.31
CA LYS A 153 11.72 1.59 15.75
C LYS A 153 10.47 1.12 16.49
N GLU A 154 10.31 -0.19 16.69
CA GLU A 154 9.07 -0.78 17.21
C GLU A 154 8.62 -0.12 18.52
N SER A 155 9.51 0.08 19.50
CA SER A 155 9.12 0.72 20.76
C SER A 155 8.50 2.10 20.52
N SER A 156 9.19 2.96 19.77
CA SER A 156 8.73 4.33 19.48
C SER A 156 7.45 4.40 18.64
N LEU A 157 7.11 3.33 17.91
CA LEU A 157 5.91 3.28 17.07
C LEU A 157 4.65 2.86 17.85
N PHE A 158 4.82 2.23 19.02
CA PHE A 158 3.75 1.69 19.88
C PHE A 158 3.80 2.23 21.33
N GLU A 159 4.61 3.26 21.59
CA GLU A 159 4.71 4.01 22.85
C GLU A 159 3.47 4.88 23.14
#